data_AF-A0A1J0RD08-F1
#
_entry.id   AF-A0A1J0RD08-F1
#
_cell.length_a   1.000
_cell.length_b   1.000
_cell.length_c   1.000
_cell.angle_alpha   90.00
_cell.angle_beta   90.00
_cell.angle_gamma   90.00
#
_symmetry.space_group_name_H-M   'P 1'
#
loop_
_entity.id
_entity.type
_entity.pdbx_description
1 polymer ?
#
loop_
_entity_poly.entity_id
_entity_poly.type
_entity_poly.pdbx_seq_one_letter_code
_entity_poly.pdbx_strand_id
1 'polypeptide(L)'
;LKQLLKLQIATLSADKALAKAALPVIGAAGAILDQCKAKLDDAQKNFDTAARIGSKVQKAYSILQNFVKATSQLKLTADNSGYFKEGAVTQKSLGTVKPSKCDAPSGGEKAAALTAETAATEPELPAFTVKTKMSVKCSTNSGGSTCHGATIAANGWIQLDLAHTTGDVPDTTAAWRSNTHTTSADFGNGVALLDDNITNLNAALKELKEADPTTACAAKITDYNSIAGTGLFKRLAIKTLLQKQDNENEETSPAETLEKALTTAYGDGGKNFNSV
;
A
#
# COMPACT_ATOMS: atom_id res chain seq x y z
N LEU A 1 6.18 -29.38 -11.23
CA LEU A 1 5.59 -30.67 -10.78
C LEU A 1 5.79 -31.83 -11.77
N LYS A 2 5.30 -31.76 -13.02
CA LYS A 2 5.39 -32.88 -13.99
C LYS A 2 6.81 -33.42 -14.22
N GLN A 3 7.82 -32.55 -14.26
CA GLN A 3 9.22 -32.97 -14.43
C GLN A 3 9.82 -33.58 -13.15
N LEU A 4 9.46 -33.06 -11.98
CA LEU A 4 9.86 -33.65 -10.69
C LEU A 4 9.31 -35.08 -10.55
N LEU A 5 8.07 -35.31 -10.99
CA LEU A 5 7.47 -36.65 -11.01
C LEU A 5 8.20 -37.61 -11.95
N LYS A 6 8.62 -37.15 -13.14
CA LYS A 6 9.44 -37.97 -14.05
C LYS A 6 10.79 -38.32 -13.43
N LEU A 7 11.44 -37.39 -12.75
CA LEU A 7 12.71 -37.64 -12.05
C LEU A 7 12.51 -38.65 -10.90
N GLN A 8 11.41 -38.57 -10.15
CA GLN A 8 11.07 -39.56 -9.12
C GLN A 8 10.80 -40.96 -9.70
N ILE A 9 10.21 -41.04 -10.89
CA ILE A 9 10.07 -42.33 -11.61
C ILE A 9 11.45 -42.82 -12.06
N ALA A 10 12.32 -41.92 -12.53
CA ALA A 10 13.67 -42.25 -12.97
C ALA A 10 14.54 -42.79 -11.82
N THR A 11 14.40 -42.28 -10.59
CA THR A 11 15.08 -42.83 -9.41
C THR A 11 14.59 -44.21 -8.98
N LEU A 12 13.36 -44.59 -9.36
CA LEU A 12 12.79 -45.91 -9.12
C LEU A 12 13.03 -46.89 -10.28
N SER A 13 13.64 -46.42 -11.37
CA SER A 13 13.92 -47.26 -12.54
C SER A 13 15.02 -48.29 -12.25
N ALA A 14 15.02 -49.39 -13.00
CA ALA A 14 16.08 -50.40 -12.93
C ALA A 14 17.44 -49.88 -13.43
N ASP A 15 17.45 -48.73 -14.11
CA ASP A 15 18.68 -48.08 -14.58
C ASP A 15 19.35 -47.32 -13.42
N LYS A 16 20.38 -47.96 -12.85
CA LYS A 16 21.15 -47.40 -11.74
C LYS A 16 21.93 -46.13 -12.11
N ALA A 17 22.29 -45.95 -13.38
CA ALA A 17 22.99 -44.75 -13.83
C ALA A 17 22.01 -43.58 -13.88
N LEU A 18 20.83 -43.82 -14.47
CA LEU A 18 19.74 -42.85 -14.49
C LEU A 18 19.29 -42.46 -13.07
N ALA A 19 19.13 -43.44 -12.17
CA ALA A 19 18.75 -43.18 -10.80
C ALA A 19 19.78 -42.32 -10.04
N LYS A 20 21.09 -42.56 -10.24
CA LYS A 20 22.17 -41.77 -9.65
C LYS A 20 22.21 -40.33 -10.19
N ALA A 21 21.89 -40.14 -11.48
CA ALA A 21 21.83 -38.84 -12.13
C ALA A 21 20.57 -38.04 -11.78
N ALA A 22 19.43 -38.70 -11.52
CA ALA A 22 18.19 -38.03 -11.17
C ALA A 22 18.17 -37.48 -9.73
N LEU A 23 18.82 -38.16 -8.78
CA LEU A 23 18.82 -37.77 -7.36
C LEU A 23 19.32 -36.33 -7.08
N PRO A 24 20.48 -35.88 -7.60
CA PRO A 24 20.94 -34.51 -7.42
C PRO A 24 19.96 -33.47 -7.99
N VAL A 25 19.32 -33.80 -9.11
CA VAL A 25 18.34 -32.93 -9.78
C VAL A 25 17.07 -32.79 -8.94
N ILE A 26 16.59 -33.89 -8.33
CA ILE A 26 15.44 -33.85 -7.42
C ILE A 26 15.73 -32.96 -6.21
N GLY A 27 16.91 -33.12 -5.58
CA GLY A 27 17.27 -32.31 -4.42
C GLY A 27 17.34 -30.82 -4.76
N ALA A 28 18.01 -30.48 -5.86
CA ALA A 28 18.08 -29.11 -6.36
C ALA A 28 16.70 -28.53 -6.71
N ALA A 29 15.84 -29.32 -7.36
CA ALA A 29 14.48 -28.94 -7.66
C ALA A 29 13.66 -28.67 -6.39
N GLY A 30 13.84 -29.47 -5.33
CA GLY A 30 13.27 -29.22 -4.01
C GLY A 30 13.72 -27.88 -3.44
N ALA A 31 15.04 -27.62 -3.41
CA ALA A 31 15.59 -26.36 -2.92
C ALA A 31 15.09 -25.13 -3.70
N ILE A 32 14.98 -25.22 -5.03
CA ILE A 32 14.42 -24.14 -5.87
C ILE A 32 12.95 -23.88 -5.52
N LEU A 33 12.15 -24.95 -5.37
CA LEU A 33 10.73 -24.83 -5.02
C LEU A 33 10.54 -24.24 -3.62
N ASP A 34 11.36 -24.64 -2.64
CA ASP A 34 11.33 -24.11 -1.29
C ASP A 34 11.71 -22.62 -1.25
N GLN A 35 12.74 -22.21 -2.00
CA GLN A 35 13.13 -20.81 -2.13
C GLN A 35 12.05 -19.96 -2.79
N CYS A 36 11.48 -20.44 -3.90
CA CYS A 36 10.35 -19.77 -4.56
C CYS A 36 9.15 -19.65 -3.61
N LYS A 37 8.79 -20.71 -2.89
CA LYS A 37 7.72 -20.69 -1.89
C LYS A 37 7.99 -19.65 -0.80
N ALA A 38 9.19 -19.65 -0.23
CA ALA A 38 9.55 -18.69 0.81
C ALA A 38 9.41 -17.23 0.32
N LYS A 39 9.84 -16.94 -0.92
CA LYS A 39 9.69 -15.61 -1.52
C LYS A 39 8.25 -15.25 -1.83
N LEU A 40 7.43 -16.20 -2.27
CA LEU A 40 5.99 -15.99 -2.46
C LEU A 40 5.27 -15.72 -1.13
N ASP A 41 5.61 -16.46 -0.07
CA ASP A 41 5.04 -16.27 1.26
C ASP A 41 5.40 -14.87 1.82
N ASP A 42 6.63 -14.40 1.60
CA ASP A 42 7.09 -13.07 2.02
C ASP A 42 6.39 -11.96 1.21
N ALA A 43 6.28 -12.12 -0.11
CA ALA A 43 5.52 -11.22 -0.98
C ALA A 43 4.03 -11.15 -0.58
N GLN A 44 3.41 -12.29 -0.24
CA GLN A 44 2.03 -12.34 0.24
C GLN A 44 1.87 -11.59 1.56
N LYS A 45 2.82 -11.72 2.49
CA LYS A 45 2.80 -10.99 3.75
C LYS A 45 2.90 -9.47 3.56
N ASN A 46 3.74 -9.03 2.62
CA ASN A 46 3.85 -7.62 2.26
C ASN A 46 2.56 -7.12 1.61
N PHE A 47 1.96 -7.92 0.73
CA PHE A 47 0.67 -7.62 0.12
C PHE A 47 -0.43 -7.45 1.18
N ASP A 48 -0.57 -8.40 2.10
CA ASP A 48 -1.58 -8.35 3.16
C ASP A 48 -1.38 -7.13 4.07
N THR A 49 -0.14 -6.74 4.32
CA THR A 49 0.21 -5.56 5.11
C THR A 49 -0.19 -4.27 4.40
N ALA A 50 0.21 -4.11 3.13
CA ALA A 50 -0.19 -2.98 2.30
C ALA A 50 -1.72 -2.90 2.16
N ALA A 51 -2.41 -4.02 1.94
CA ALA A 51 -3.87 -4.09 1.81
C ALA A 51 -4.58 -3.65 3.11
N ARG A 52 -4.09 -4.09 4.28
CA ARG A 52 -4.65 -3.68 5.58
C ARG A 52 -4.51 -2.17 5.81
N ILE A 53 -3.33 -1.61 5.54
CA ILE A 53 -3.09 -0.16 5.70
C ILE A 53 -3.90 0.62 4.66
N GLY A 54 -3.93 0.15 3.41
CA GLY A 54 -4.74 0.71 2.33
C GLY A 54 -6.22 0.79 2.68
N SER A 55 -6.78 -0.25 3.30
CA SER A 55 -8.18 -0.24 3.77
C SER A 55 -8.43 0.83 4.84
N LYS A 56 -7.49 1.07 5.76
CA LYS A 56 -7.61 2.13 6.78
C LYS A 56 -7.60 3.51 6.12
N VAL A 57 -6.65 3.74 5.22
CA VAL A 57 -6.54 4.99 4.45
C VAL A 57 -7.82 5.23 3.66
N GLN A 58 -8.29 4.26 2.88
CA GLN A 58 -9.52 4.37 2.09
C GLN A 58 -10.75 4.72 2.94
N LYS A 59 -10.92 4.07 4.10
CA LYS A 59 -12.03 4.36 5.02
C LYS A 59 -11.96 5.78 5.56
N ALA A 60 -10.78 6.23 5.98
CA ALA A 60 -10.58 7.59 6.47
C ALA A 60 -10.85 8.64 5.39
N TYR A 61 -10.39 8.42 4.14
CA TYR A 61 -10.74 9.29 3.00
C TYR A 61 -12.25 9.35 2.75
N SER A 62 -12.93 8.20 2.78
CA SER A 62 -14.39 8.15 2.58
C SER A 62 -15.13 8.95 3.67
N ILE A 63 -14.72 8.82 4.92
CA ILE A 63 -15.25 9.60 6.04
C ILE A 63 -14.98 11.10 5.83
N LEU A 64 -13.77 11.46 5.43
CA LEU A 64 -13.39 12.87 5.21
C LEU A 64 -14.15 13.51 4.06
N GLN A 65 -14.32 12.82 2.94
CA GLN A 65 -15.06 13.33 1.78
C GLN A 65 -16.53 13.61 2.13
N ASN A 66 -17.09 12.82 3.03
CA ASN A 66 -18.42 13.01 3.58
C ASN A 66 -18.52 14.27 4.47
N PHE A 67 -17.46 14.59 5.24
CA PHE A 67 -17.41 15.79 6.09
C PHE A 67 -17.14 17.09 5.32
N VAL A 68 -16.31 17.06 4.29
CA VAL A 68 -16.02 18.26 3.45
C VAL A 68 -17.28 18.77 2.72
N LYS A 69 -18.27 17.90 2.51
CA LYS A 69 -19.56 18.25 1.88
C LYS A 69 -20.62 18.72 2.89
N ALA A 70 -20.34 18.66 4.19
CA ALA A 70 -21.28 19.00 5.25
C ALA A 70 -20.85 20.29 5.95
N THR A 71 -21.77 21.26 6.00
CA THR A 71 -21.61 22.49 6.78
C THR A 71 -22.65 22.50 7.90
N SER A 72 -22.18 22.65 9.14
CA SER A 72 -23.05 22.89 10.28
C SER A 72 -23.23 24.40 10.46
N GLN A 73 -24.42 24.81 10.89
CA GLN A 73 -24.77 26.21 11.08
C GLN A 73 -25.53 26.39 12.39
N LEU A 74 -25.17 27.44 13.12
CA LEU A 74 -25.92 27.97 14.25
C LEU A 74 -26.10 29.47 14.08
N LYS A 75 -27.34 29.95 14.15
CA LYS A 75 -27.65 31.37 14.17
C LYS A 75 -28.45 31.71 15.43
N LEU A 76 -27.94 32.69 16.16
CA LEU A 76 -28.60 33.31 17.29
C LEU A 76 -29.11 34.69 16.85
N THR A 77 -30.38 34.97 17.06
CA THR A 77 -30.98 36.30 16.84
C THR A 77 -31.49 36.84 18.17
N ALA A 78 -31.08 38.06 18.51
CA ALA A 78 -31.55 38.76 19.69
C ALA A 78 -33.02 39.18 19.50
N ASP A 79 -33.75 39.26 20.60
CA ASP A 79 -35.11 39.78 20.60
C ASP A 79 -35.13 41.31 20.39
N ASN A 80 -36.32 41.91 20.49
CA ASN A 80 -36.49 43.37 20.33
C ASN A 80 -35.77 44.21 21.40
N SER A 81 -35.28 43.59 22.48
CA SER A 81 -34.49 44.26 23.53
C SER A 81 -32.98 44.08 23.36
N GLY A 82 -32.53 43.39 22.30
CA GLY A 82 -31.10 43.13 22.05
C GLY A 82 -30.54 41.98 22.88
N TYR A 83 -31.39 41.22 23.57
CA TYR A 83 -30.96 40.05 24.36
C TYR A 83 -31.27 38.75 23.62
N PHE A 84 -30.38 37.76 23.75
CA PHE A 84 -30.65 36.40 23.29
C PHE A 84 -31.47 35.66 24.36
N LYS A 85 -32.78 35.61 24.17
CA LYS A 85 -33.73 34.94 25.08
C LYS A 85 -34.16 33.56 24.55
N GLU A 86 -35.17 32.95 25.19
CA GLU A 86 -35.81 31.74 24.69
C GLU A 86 -36.23 31.91 23.22
N GLY A 87 -35.86 30.95 22.38
CA GLY A 87 -36.11 31.02 20.92
C GLY A 87 -35.08 31.82 20.13
N ALA A 88 -34.02 32.36 20.75
CA ALA A 88 -32.94 33.05 20.04
C ALA A 88 -32.23 32.17 19.01
N VAL A 89 -32.26 30.84 19.16
CA VAL A 89 -31.75 29.90 18.15
C VAL A 89 -32.71 29.88 16.95
N THR A 90 -32.48 30.77 16.00
CA THR A 90 -33.34 30.96 14.82
C THR A 90 -32.94 30.06 13.66
N GLN A 91 -31.68 29.61 13.59
CA GLN A 91 -31.24 28.58 12.66
C GLN A 91 -30.31 27.60 13.37
N LYS A 92 -30.53 26.31 13.14
CA LYS A 92 -29.67 25.24 13.63
C LYS A 92 -29.64 24.08 12.63
N SER A 93 -28.45 23.64 12.28
CA SER A 93 -28.22 22.46 11.45
C SER A 93 -26.84 21.89 11.75
N LEU A 94 -26.73 20.56 11.78
CA LEU A 94 -25.43 19.87 11.81
C LEU A 94 -24.95 19.51 10.39
N GLY A 95 -25.58 20.08 9.37
CA GLY A 95 -25.41 19.67 7.98
C GLY A 95 -26.03 18.31 7.71
N THR A 96 -25.75 17.76 6.54
CA THR A 96 -26.14 16.39 6.19
C THR A 96 -24.96 15.71 5.53
N VAL A 97 -24.53 14.61 6.11
CA VAL A 97 -23.57 13.71 5.48
C VAL A 97 -24.32 12.89 4.45
N LYS A 98 -24.20 13.26 3.18
CA LYS A 98 -24.73 12.44 2.08
C LYS A 98 -23.68 11.41 1.66
N PRO A 99 -24.08 10.18 1.31
CA PRO A 99 -23.16 9.20 0.75
C PRO A 99 -22.43 9.80 -0.45
N SER A 100 -21.13 10.02 -0.31
CA SER A 100 -20.26 10.35 -1.43
C SER A 100 -19.93 9.05 -2.15
N LYS A 101 -20.32 8.93 -3.43
CA LYS A 101 -19.65 7.98 -4.31
C LYS A 101 -18.32 8.64 -4.69
N CYS A 102 -17.21 7.92 -4.53
CA CYS A 102 -16.02 8.28 -5.27
C CYS A 102 -16.40 8.22 -6.75
N ASP A 103 -16.06 9.25 -7.52
CA ASP A 103 -16.22 9.18 -8.96
C ASP A 103 -15.43 7.97 -9.47
N ALA A 104 -15.94 7.33 -10.52
CA ALA A 104 -15.21 6.24 -11.13
C ALA A 104 -13.82 6.75 -11.53
N PRO A 105 -12.77 5.91 -11.39
CA PRO A 105 -11.43 6.28 -11.78
C PRO A 105 -11.45 6.91 -13.16
N SER A 106 -10.99 8.17 -13.26
CA SER A 106 -10.91 8.85 -14.55
C SER A 106 -9.87 8.12 -15.42
N GLY A 107 -9.96 8.24 -16.75
CA GLY A 107 -9.21 7.41 -17.71
C GLY A 107 -7.70 7.28 -17.48
N GLY A 108 -7.06 8.19 -16.73
CA GLY A 108 -5.67 8.08 -16.31
C GLY A 108 -5.38 6.98 -15.28
N GLU A 109 -6.28 6.75 -14.32
CA GLU A 109 -6.18 5.64 -13.34
C GLU A 109 -6.54 4.28 -13.97
N LYS A 110 -7.20 4.29 -15.14
CA LYS A 110 -7.70 3.09 -15.84
C LYS A 110 -6.83 2.61 -17.00
N ALA A 111 -5.68 3.21 -17.27
CA ALA A 111 -4.99 3.01 -18.55
C ALA A 111 -3.51 2.61 -18.47
N ALA A 112 -2.84 2.70 -17.31
CA ALA A 112 -1.46 2.23 -17.23
C ALA A 112 -1.47 0.69 -17.16
N ALA A 113 -0.85 0.04 -18.15
CA ALA A 113 -0.54 -1.38 -18.03
C ALA A 113 0.33 -1.56 -16.77
N LEU A 114 -0.03 -2.52 -15.93
CA LEU A 114 0.82 -2.95 -14.82
C LEU A 114 2.03 -3.67 -15.42
N THR A 115 3.16 -2.99 -15.49
CA THR A 115 4.46 -3.51 -15.88
C THR A 115 5.44 -3.32 -14.72
N ALA A 116 6.62 -3.93 -14.82
CA ALA A 116 7.68 -3.71 -13.82
C ALA A 116 8.06 -2.23 -13.73
N GLU A 117 8.12 -1.53 -14.86
CA GLU A 117 8.46 -0.11 -14.94
C GLU A 117 7.36 0.78 -14.36
N THR A 118 6.09 0.52 -14.68
CA THR A 118 5.00 1.35 -14.13
C THR A 118 4.82 1.11 -12.63
N ALA A 119 5.04 -0.11 -12.13
CA ALA A 119 5.08 -0.39 -10.70
C ALA A 119 6.25 0.32 -10.00
N ALA A 120 7.44 0.31 -10.61
CA ALA A 120 8.65 0.92 -10.06
C ALA A 120 8.60 2.46 -10.02
N THR A 121 7.90 3.08 -10.98
CA THR A 121 7.82 4.55 -11.12
C THR A 121 6.52 5.15 -10.57
N GLU A 122 5.61 4.32 -10.07
CA GLU A 122 4.36 4.79 -9.48
C GLU A 122 4.65 5.70 -8.27
N PRO A 123 4.16 6.96 -8.31
CA PRO A 123 4.49 7.96 -7.30
C PRO A 123 3.88 7.62 -5.95
N GLU A 124 4.45 8.22 -4.91
CA GLU A 124 3.87 8.17 -3.57
C GLU A 124 2.49 8.81 -3.54
N LEU A 125 1.61 8.26 -2.70
CA LEU A 125 0.32 8.87 -2.43
C LEU A 125 0.54 10.24 -1.77
N PRO A 126 -0.09 11.30 -2.28
CA PRO A 126 0.08 12.63 -1.72
C PRO A 126 -0.53 12.69 -0.32
N ALA A 127 0.10 13.47 0.56
CA ALA A 127 -0.45 13.75 1.87
C ALA A 127 -1.83 14.41 1.74
N PHE A 128 -2.79 13.96 2.55
CA PHE A 128 -4.12 14.54 2.59
C PHE A 128 -4.42 15.09 3.97
N THR A 129 -4.49 16.42 4.03
CA THR A 129 -4.83 17.14 5.25
C THR A 129 -6.20 17.76 5.09
N VAL A 130 -7.08 17.48 6.06
CA VAL A 130 -8.35 18.19 6.19
C VAL A 130 -8.21 19.18 7.33
N LYS A 131 -8.73 20.38 7.13
CA LYS A 131 -8.79 21.44 8.13
C LYS A 131 -10.24 21.66 8.51
N THR A 132 -10.48 21.85 9.80
CA THR A 132 -11.75 22.39 10.28
C THR A 132 -11.72 23.89 10.12
N LYS A 133 -12.79 24.47 9.59
CA LYS A 133 -12.97 25.90 9.41
C LYS A 133 -14.19 26.35 10.20
N MET A 134 -13.99 27.28 11.12
CA MET A 134 -15.07 28.05 11.75
C MET A 134 -15.16 29.39 11.07
N SER A 135 -16.36 29.76 10.61
CA SER A 135 -16.67 31.08 10.06
C SER A 135 -17.67 31.77 10.98
N VAL A 136 -17.35 32.99 11.42
CA VAL A 136 -18.21 33.81 12.27
C VAL A 136 -18.73 35.00 11.48
N LYS A 137 -20.04 35.20 11.49
CA LYS A 137 -20.68 36.43 11.00
C LYS A 137 -21.53 37.03 12.09
N CYS A 138 -21.75 38.34 12.03
CA CYS A 138 -22.66 38.98 12.96
C CYS A 138 -23.23 40.29 12.41
N SER A 139 -24.39 40.68 12.92
CA SER A 139 -25.00 41.99 12.68
C SER A 139 -25.55 42.57 13.98
N THR A 140 -25.46 43.87 14.18
CA THR A 140 -26.04 44.51 15.38
C THR A 140 -27.55 44.63 15.30
N ASN A 141 -28.14 44.57 14.11
CA ASN A 141 -29.57 44.68 13.88
C ASN A 141 -30.01 43.82 12.68
N SER A 142 -31.31 43.85 12.35
CA SER A 142 -31.83 43.16 11.16
C SER A 142 -31.33 43.75 9.83
N GLY A 143 -30.88 45.01 9.83
CA GLY A 143 -30.46 45.76 8.64
C GLY A 143 -29.01 45.52 8.19
N GLY A 144 -28.23 44.67 8.87
CA GLY A 144 -26.87 44.34 8.46
C GLY A 144 -25.80 45.34 8.93
N SER A 145 -25.99 45.98 10.08
CA SER A 145 -24.94 46.86 10.64
C SER A 145 -23.79 46.05 11.25
N THR A 146 -22.55 46.58 11.14
CA THR A 146 -21.34 45.91 11.67
C THR A 146 -21.37 45.79 13.20
N CYS A 147 -20.89 44.66 13.76
CA CYS A 147 -20.73 44.50 15.22
C CYS A 147 -19.40 44.99 15.75
N HIS A 148 -18.45 45.32 14.87
CA HIS A 148 -17.17 45.85 15.33
C HIS A 148 -17.38 47.19 16.04
N GLY A 149 -17.04 47.25 17.32
CA GLY A 149 -17.21 48.45 18.15
C GLY A 149 -18.65 48.78 18.54
N ALA A 150 -19.60 47.85 18.35
CA ALA A 150 -21.02 48.07 18.62
C ALA A 150 -21.66 46.89 19.37
N THR A 151 -22.66 47.18 20.18
CA THR A 151 -23.45 46.16 20.89
C THR A 151 -24.51 45.55 19.98
N ILE A 152 -24.92 44.32 20.28
CA ILE A 152 -26.09 43.70 19.63
C ILE A 152 -27.33 44.46 20.08
N ALA A 153 -28.07 45.00 19.12
CA ALA A 153 -29.33 45.71 19.31
C ALA A 153 -30.51 44.81 18.93
N ALA A 154 -31.71 45.38 18.93
CA ALA A 154 -32.94 44.70 18.56
C ALA A 154 -32.78 43.93 17.23
N ASN A 155 -33.08 42.64 17.23
CA ASN A 155 -33.01 41.76 16.06
C ASN A 155 -31.60 41.60 15.44
N GLY A 156 -30.55 42.00 16.16
CA GLY A 156 -29.18 41.66 15.80
C GLY A 156 -28.92 40.16 15.92
N TRP A 157 -27.84 39.67 15.32
CA TRP A 157 -27.58 38.24 15.24
C TRP A 157 -26.09 37.90 15.20
N ILE A 158 -25.79 36.67 15.61
CA ILE A 158 -24.48 36.02 15.48
C ILE A 158 -24.71 34.69 14.76
N GLN A 159 -23.91 34.41 13.74
CA GLN A 159 -23.95 33.19 12.97
C GLN A 159 -22.58 32.52 12.99
N LEU A 160 -22.59 31.21 13.25
CA LEU A 160 -21.42 30.34 13.24
C LEU A 160 -21.64 29.27 12.18
N ASP A 161 -20.70 29.15 11.25
CA ASP A 161 -20.68 28.10 10.25
C ASP A 161 -19.42 27.24 10.43
N LEU A 162 -19.60 25.95 10.71
CA LEU A 162 -18.53 24.97 10.84
C LEU A 162 -18.46 24.11 9.57
N ALA A 163 -17.32 24.12 8.90
CA ALA A 163 -17.05 23.37 7.68
C ALA A 163 -15.72 22.61 7.76
N HIS A 164 -15.51 21.70 6.82
CA HIS A 164 -14.22 21.03 6.61
C HIS A 164 -13.73 21.34 5.21
N THR A 165 -12.43 21.59 5.06
CA THR A 165 -11.82 21.96 3.79
C THR A 165 -10.44 21.33 3.63
N THR A 166 -9.98 21.19 2.40
CA THR A 166 -8.60 20.79 2.06
C THR A 166 -7.71 22.00 1.79
N GLY A 167 -8.29 23.19 1.62
CA GLY A 167 -7.56 24.44 1.45
C GLY A 167 -7.08 25.03 2.77
N ASP A 168 -6.19 26.02 2.68
CA ASP A 168 -5.74 26.76 3.85
C ASP A 168 -6.87 27.57 4.50
N VAL A 169 -6.81 27.67 5.83
CA VAL A 169 -7.74 28.44 6.66
C VAL A 169 -6.93 29.45 7.47
N PRO A 170 -6.65 30.64 6.91
CA PRO A 170 -5.97 31.69 7.66
C PRO A 170 -6.87 32.21 8.79
N ASP A 171 -6.27 32.60 9.91
CA ASP A 171 -6.98 33.32 10.97
C ASP A 171 -7.18 34.79 10.54
N THR A 172 -8.42 35.18 10.31
CA THR A 172 -8.80 36.53 9.88
C THR A 172 -9.48 37.34 10.98
N THR A 173 -9.59 36.79 12.19
CA THR A 173 -10.36 37.38 13.30
C THR A 173 -9.86 38.77 13.69
N ALA A 174 -8.54 38.99 13.72
CA ALA A 174 -7.94 40.27 14.07
C ALA A 174 -8.21 41.40 13.04
N ALA A 175 -8.42 41.04 11.78
CA ALA A 175 -8.69 41.97 10.68
C ALA A 175 -10.19 42.23 10.45
N TRP A 176 -11.07 41.50 11.15
CA TRP A 176 -12.51 41.54 10.94
C TRP A 176 -13.15 42.77 11.60
N ARG A 177 -13.12 43.91 10.90
CA ARG A 177 -13.52 45.23 11.44
C ARG A 177 -14.73 45.87 10.77
N SER A 178 -15.11 45.42 9.58
CA SER A 178 -16.22 46.00 8.81
C SER A 178 -17.01 44.92 8.10
N ASN A 179 -18.24 45.25 7.70
CA ASN A 179 -19.12 44.35 6.95
C ASN A 179 -19.29 42.97 7.61
N THR A 180 -19.30 42.92 8.95
CA THR A 180 -19.36 41.65 9.72
C THR A 180 -20.60 40.81 9.41
N HIS A 181 -21.64 41.41 8.82
CA HIS A 181 -22.87 40.74 8.43
C HIS A 181 -22.76 40.01 7.08
N THR A 182 -21.79 40.36 6.23
CA THR A 182 -21.59 39.78 4.89
C THR A 182 -20.25 39.04 4.78
N THR A 183 -19.19 39.57 5.38
CA THR A 183 -17.85 38.97 5.44
C THR A 183 -17.68 38.21 6.75
N SER A 184 -17.14 36.99 6.71
CA SER A 184 -16.84 36.20 7.90
C SER A 184 -15.44 36.47 8.47
N ALA A 185 -15.31 36.37 9.79
CA ALA A 185 -14.05 36.04 10.44
C ALA A 185 -13.87 34.54 10.43
N ASP A 186 -12.74 34.08 9.92
CA ASP A 186 -12.44 32.67 9.76
C ASP A 186 -11.26 32.29 10.66
N PHE A 187 -11.29 31.10 11.24
CA PHE A 187 -10.15 30.46 11.89
C PHE A 187 -10.31 28.95 11.81
N GLY A 188 -9.22 28.22 12.04
CA GLY A 188 -9.25 26.77 11.89
C GLY A 188 -7.97 26.08 12.33
N ASN A 189 -8.01 24.76 12.31
CA ASN A 189 -6.90 23.89 12.65
C ASN A 189 -6.90 22.65 11.76
N GLY A 190 -5.72 22.03 11.64
CA GLY A 190 -5.59 20.73 10.98
C GLY A 190 -6.31 19.64 11.77
N VAL A 191 -6.87 18.68 11.03
CA VAL A 191 -7.47 17.46 11.56
C VAL A 191 -6.61 16.28 11.12
N ALA A 192 -5.84 15.75 12.06
CA ALA A 192 -5.01 14.57 11.83
C ALA A 192 -5.86 13.28 11.95
N LEU A 193 -6.75 13.04 10.98
CA LEU A 193 -7.54 11.80 10.94
C LEU A 193 -6.79 10.61 10.35
N LEU A 194 -5.83 10.90 9.47
CA LEU A 194 -4.99 9.90 8.83
C LEU A 194 -3.71 9.63 9.62
N ASP A 195 -3.27 10.52 10.52
CA ASP A 195 -1.99 10.43 11.22
C ASP A 195 -0.86 10.02 10.23
N ASP A 196 0.03 9.11 10.61
CA ASP A 196 1.07 8.57 9.74
C ASP A 196 0.59 7.50 8.74
N ASN A 197 -0.72 7.25 8.59
CA ASN A 197 -1.21 6.14 7.75
C ASN A 197 -0.83 6.29 6.26
N ILE A 198 -0.71 7.51 5.72
CA ILE A 198 -0.25 7.72 4.33
C ILE A 198 1.23 7.36 4.21
N THR A 199 2.06 7.86 5.12
CA THR A 199 3.49 7.52 5.19
C THR A 199 3.69 6.01 5.32
N ASN A 200 2.97 5.37 6.24
CA ASN A 200 3.02 3.93 6.47
C ASN A 200 2.53 3.14 5.24
N LEU A 201 1.53 3.64 4.51
CA LEU A 201 1.07 3.01 3.28
C LEU A 201 2.11 3.10 2.17
N ASN A 202 2.71 4.28 1.96
CA ASN A 202 3.79 4.46 0.98
C ASN A 202 4.98 3.54 1.29
N ALA A 203 5.36 3.42 2.57
CA ALA A 203 6.40 2.48 3.01
C ALA A 203 6.02 1.01 2.71
N ALA A 204 4.82 0.58 3.07
CA ALA A 204 4.36 -0.79 2.82
C ALA A 204 4.23 -1.12 1.31
N LEU A 205 3.79 -0.15 0.49
CA LEU A 205 3.74 -0.30 -0.96
C LEU A 205 5.14 -0.41 -1.55
N LYS A 206 6.12 0.33 -1.01
CA LYS A 206 7.53 0.21 -1.41
C LYS A 206 8.10 -1.17 -1.07
N GLU A 207 7.88 -1.67 0.14
CA GLU A 207 8.31 -3.03 0.54
C GLU A 207 7.66 -4.11 -0.33
N LEU A 208 6.39 -3.94 -0.72
CA LEU A 208 5.71 -4.85 -1.64
C LEU A 208 6.34 -4.82 -3.04
N LYS A 209 6.68 -3.63 -3.57
CA LYS A 209 7.38 -3.49 -4.86
C LYS A 209 8.75 -4.16 -4.85
N GLU A 210 9.45 -4.12 -3.71
CA GLU A 210 10.79 -4.70 -3.55
C GLU A 210 10.78 -6.22 -3.31
N ALA A 211 9.63 -6.83 -3.02
CA ALA A 211 9.51 -8.25 -2.65
C ALA A 211 9.80 -9.27 -3.77
N ASP A 212 10.32 -8.84 -4.93
CA ASP A 212 10.46 -9.58 -6.20
C ASP A 212 10.64 -11.11 -6.04
N PRO A 213 9.54 -11.89 -6.15
CA PRO A 213 9.64 -13.34 -6.10
C PRO A 213 10.03 -13.93 -7.47
N THR A 214 10.03 -13.12 -8.53
CA THR A 214 10.14 -13.62 -9.91
C THR A 214 11.48 -14.29 -10.15
N THR A 215 12.57 -13.72 -9.64
CA THR A 215 13.91 -14.29 -9.81
C THR A 215 14.01 -15.69 -9.18
N ALA A 216 13.53 -15.87 -7.95
CA ALA A 216 13.56 -17.17 -7.26
C ALA A 216 12.63 -18.20 -7.92
N CYS A 217 11.49 -17.75 -8.45
CA CYS A 217 10.49 -18.63 -9.08
C CYS A 217 10.73 -18.87 -10.58
N ALA A 218 11.58 -18.08 -11.24
CA ALA A 218 11.93 -18.23 -12.66
C ALA A 218 12.92 -19.38 -12.91
N ALA A 219 13.64 -19.82 -11.87
CA ALA A 219 14.58 -20.93 -11.96
C ALA A 219 13.85 -22.20 -12.44
N LYS A 220 14.30 -22.73 -13.60
CA LYS A 220 13.65 -23.88 -14.24
C LYS A 220 14.36 -25.15 -13.81
N ILE A 221 13.59 -26.10 -13.29
CA ILE A 221 14.09 -27.45 -12.97
C ILE A 221 14.56 -28.24 -14.20
N THR A 222 14.23 -27.77 -15.41
CA THR A 222 14.69 -28.32 -16.70
C THR A 222 15.90 -27.60 -17.28
N ASP A 223 16.38 -26.55 -16.62
CA ASP A 223 17.58 -25.84 -17.02
C ASP A 223 18.74 -26.27 -16.14
N TYR A 224 19.76 -26.86 -16.76
CA TYR A 224 20.95 -27.32 -16.07
C TYR A 224 21.65 -26.18 -15.32
N ASN A 225 21.69 -24.97 -15.89
CA ASN A 225 22.38 -23.84 -15.26
C ASN A 225 21.67 -23.38 -13.98
N SER A 226 20.33 -23.41 -13.97
CA SER A 226 19.52 -23.14 -12.79
C SER A 226 19.75 -24.17 -11.66
N ILE A 227 20.14 -25.40 -12.00
CA ILE A 227 20.27 -26.53 -11.08
C ILE A 227 21.70 -26.70 -10.57
N ALA A 228 22.67 -26.65 -11.48
CA ALA A 228 24.08 -26.98 -11.24
C ALA A 228 24.77 -26.00 -10.28
N GLY A 229 24.27 -24.77 -10.21
CA GLY A 229 24.76 -23.75 -9.27
C GLY A 229 24.35 -23.99 -7.82
N THR A 230 23.36 -24.84 -7.55
CA THR A 230 22.86 -25.04 -6.18
C THR A 230 23.84 -25.89 -5.35
N GLY A 231 24.12 -25.48 -4.12
CA GLY A 231 25.00 -26.25 -3.21
C GLY A 231 24.49 -27.66 -2.95
N LEU A 232 23.17 -27.82 -2.86
CA LEU A 232 22.53 -29.13 -2.66
C LEU A 232 22.70 -30.05 -3.89
N PHE A 233 22.63 -29.53 -5.12
CA PHE A 233 22.95 -30.30 -6.32
C PHE A 233 24.38 -30.83 -6.25
N LYS A 234 25.37 -29.95 -6.01
CA LYS A 234 26.79 -30.33 -6.00
C LYS A 234 27.07 -31.38 -4.94
N ARG A 235 26.54 -31.18 -3.73
CA ARG A 235 26.68 -32.14 -2.62
C ARG A 235 26.08 -33.50 -2.97
N LEU A 236 24.85 -33.52 -3.48
CA LEU A 236 24.20 -34.78 -3.89
C LEU A 236 24.92 -35.44 -5.07
N ALA A 237 25.42 -34.67 -6.04
CA ALA A 237 26.20 -35.19 -7.15
C ALA A 237 27.50 -35.87 -6.67
N ILE A 238 28.19 -35.30 -5.68
CA ILE A 238 29.34 -35.96 -5.05
C ILE A 238 28.92 -37.26 -4.35
N LYS A 239 27.80 -37.23 -3.61
CA LYS A 239 27.30 -38.43 -2.92
C LYS A 239 26.89 -39.55 -3.87
N THR A 240 26.22 -39.23 -4.98
CA THR A 240 25.64 -40.24 -5.87
C THR A 240 26.53 -40.60 -7.05
N LEU A 241 27.09 -39.62 -7.76
CA LEU A 241 27.90 -39.85 -8.96
C LEU A 241 29.31 -40.32 -8.60
N LEU A 242 29.92 -39.73 -7.56
CA LEU A 242 31.24 -40.13 -7.06
C LEU A 242 31.18 -41.18 -5.95
N GLN A 243 29.97 -41.55 -5.50
CA GLN A 243 29.73 -42.57 -4.46
C GLN A 243 30.36 -42.22 -3.11
N LYS A 244 30.55 -40.93 -2.82
CA LYS A 244 31.08 -40.44 -1.53
C LYS A 244 29.92 -40.10 -0.59
N GLN A 245 29.20 -41.11 -0.11
CA GLN A 245 27.91 -40.96 0.56
C GLN A 245 27.93 -40.01 1.78
N ASP A 246 29.04 -39.94 2.50
CA ASP A 246 29.21 -39.11 3.71
C ASP A 246 29.73 -37.69 3.42
N ASN A 247 29.91 -37.32 2.15
CA ASN A 247 30.46 -36.01 1.80
C ASN A 247 29.41 -34.90 1.93
N GLU A 248 29.63 -33.97 2.87
CA GLU A 248 28.81 -32.76 3.05
C GLU A 248 29.36 -31.52 2.34
N ASN A 249 30.50 -31.63 1.66
CA ASN A 249 31.11 -30.53 0.92
C ASN A 249 30.41 -30.30 -0.43
N GLU A 250 30.50 -29.08 -0.95
CA GLU A 250 29.97 -28.70 -2.26
C GLU A 250 31.01 -28.81 -3.38
N GLU A 251 32.25 -29.14 -3.01
CA GLU A 251 33.40 -29.20 -3.91
C GLU A 251 34.21 -30.46 -3.67
N THR A 252 35.01 -30.83 -4.65
CA THR A 252 35.98 -31.92 -4.56
C THR A 252 37.39 -31.39 -4.64
N SER A 253 38.34 -32.06 -3.98
CA SER A 253 39.76 -31.89 -4.25
C SER A 253 40.28 -33.15 -4.94
N PRO A 254 40.72 -33.08 -6.21
CA PRO A 254 40.73 -31.90 -7.10
C PRO A 254 39.33 -31.55 -7.66
N ALA A 255 39.11 -30.27 -8.01
CA ALA A 255 37.80 -29.76 -8.48
C ALA A 255 37.32 -30.44 -9.78
N GLU A 256 38.25 -30.77 -10.67
CA GLU A 256 37.98 -31.49 -11.93
C GLU A 256 37.26 -32.83 -11.74
N THR A 257 37.34 -33.42 -10.54
CA THR A 257 36.68 -34.71 -10.24
C THR A 257 35.17 -34.57 -10.35
N LEU A 258 34.60 -33.50 -9.78
CA LEU A 258 33.17 -33.23 -9.87
C LEU A 258 32.79 -32.86 -11.30
N GLU A 259 33.55 -31.99 -11.97
CA GLU A 259 33.28 -31.58 -13.35
C GLU A 259 33.24 -32.77 -14.32
N LYS A 260 34.18 -33.72 -14.21
CA LYS A 260 34.20 -34.94 -15.03
C LYS A 260 32.96 -35.81 -14.78
N ALA A 261 32.54 -35.96 -13.52
CA ALA A 261 31.35 -36.72 -13.18
C ALA A 261 30.06 -36.05 -13.69
N LEU A 262 29.96 -34.72 -13.57
CA LEU A 262 28.84 -33.94 -14.10
C LEU A 262 28.79 -34.02 -15.64
N THR A 263 29.92 -33.91 -16.32
CA THR A 263 30.02 -34.04 -17.78
C THR A 263 29.61 -35.42 -18.25
N THR A 264 29.98 -36.47 -17.50
CA THR A 264 29.59 -37.85 -17.80
C THR A 264 28.07 -38.05 -17.63
N ALA A 265 27.48 -37.50 -16.57
CA ALA A 265 26.08 -37.70 -16.25
C ALA A 265 25.12 -36.82 -17.09
N TYR A 266 25.51 -35.57 -17.36
CA TYR A 266 24.63 -34.56 -17.96
C TYR A 266 25.13 -34.03 -19.30
N GLY A 267 26.28 -34.50 -19.80
CA GLY A 267 26.95 -33.95 -20.97
C GLY A 267 27.68 -32.65 -20.67
N ASP A 268 28.59 -32.28 -21.57
CA ASP A 268 29.34 -31.02 -21.49
C ASP A 268 28.37 -29.82 -21.42
N GLY A 269 28.48 -29.01 -20.37
CA GLY A 269 27.56 -27.90 -20.09
C GLY A 269 26.09 -28.30 -19.92
N GLY A 270 25.79 -29.57 -19.62
CA GLY A 270 24.40 -30.05 -19.47
C GLY A 270 23.68 -30.38 -20.77
N LYS A 271 24.40 -30.56 -21.90
CA LYS A 271 23.81 -30.90 -23.21
C LYS A 271 22.82 -32.08 -23.20
N ASN A 272 23.01 -33.04 -22.30
CA ASN A 272 22.17 -34.23 -22.15
C ASN A 272 21.22 -34.15 -20.95
N PHE A 273 21.12 -33.00 -20.28
CA PHE A 273 20.36 -32.85 -19.04
C PHE A 273 18.87 -33.18 -19.19
N ASN A 274 18.24 -32.79 -20.30
CA ASN A 274 16.82 -33.09 -20.57
C ASN A 274 16.56 -34.54 -21.02
N SER A 275 17.62 -35.33 -21.21
CA SER A 275 17.55 -36.76 -21.51
C SER A 275 17.63 -37.62 -20.24
N VAL A 276 17.89 -36.99 -19.09
CA VAL A 276 17.79 -37.57 -17.73
C VAL A 276 16.37 -37.38 -17.22
#